data_AF-A0A431TX89-F1
#
_entry.id   AF-A0A431TX89-F1
#
_cell.length_a   1.000
_cell.length_b   1.000
_cell.length_c   1.000
_cell.angle_alpha   90.00
_cell.angle_beta   90.00
_cell.angle_gamma   90.00
#
_symmetry.space_group_name_H-M   'P 1'
#
loop_
_entity.id
_entity.type
_entity.pdbx_description
1 polymer ?
#
loop_
_entity_poly.entity_id
_entity_poly.type
_entity_poly.pdbx_seq_one_letter_code
_entity_poly.pdbx_strand_id
1 'polypeptide(L)'
;MNAVTQAEILHRCQWDDLDFATLTVDSALLGQPVTVRFLPAFDSGRVITAQMVAVLNDFMAQTPAELPRVKQLLWDDCQADFDNIDYGVQPGKGETHQQVNQREFGIYSAEDAYAKSNLKHFSIPEEEPGLRHRYGALDFEPEWAGHGCSLIMQDGRLIAAYSNDWYFSQYESAEE
;
A
#
# COMPACT_ATOMS: atom_id res chain seq x y z
N MET A 1 0.72 -7.09 -21.26
CA MET A 1 1.51 -5.83 -21.19
C MET A 1 2.98 -6.21 -21.31
N ASN A 2 3.80 -5.42 -21.99
CA ASN A 2 5.25 -5.67 -22.01
C ASN A 2 5.84 -5.24 -20.65
N ALA A 3 6.84 -5.98 -20.17
CA ALA A 3 7.55 -5.63 -18.94
C ALA A 3 8.26 -4.27 -19.11
N VAL A 4 8.15 -3.42 -18.09
CA VAL A 4 8.84 -2.13 -18.01
C VAL A 4 10.32 -2.38 -17.72
N THR A 5 11.18 -1.68 -18.43
CA THR A 5 12.64 -1.77 -18.28
C THR A 5 13.20 -0.65 -17.40
N GLN A 6 14.39 -0.88 -16.85
CA GLN A 6 15.13 0.12 -16.07
C GLN A 6 15.36 1.41 -16.88
N ALA A 7 15.75 1.28 -18.16
CA ALA A 7 16.03 2.41 -19.04
C ALA A 7 14.77 3.25 -19.29
N GLU A 8 13.60 2.62 -19.44
CA GLU A 8 12.33 3.33 -19.58
C GLU A 8 11.95 4.09 -18.31
N ILE A 9 12.18 3.51 -17.13
CA ILE A 9 11.91 4.18 -15.85
C ILE A 9 12.84 5.39 -15.72
N LEU A 10 14.15 5.21 -15.89
CA LEU A 10 15.14 6.29 -15.80
C LEU A 10 14.85 7.45 -16.76
N HIS A 11 14.33 7.16 -17.95
CA HIS A 11 13.98 8.18 -18.93
C HIS A 11 12.70 8.95 -18.57
N ARG A 12 11.74 8.31 -17.90
CA ARG A 12 10.39 8.84 -17.67
C ARG A 12 10.17 9.35 -16.25
N CYS A 13 11.00 8.95 -15.29
CA CYS A 13 10.83 9.34 -13.91
C CYS A 13 11.23 10.80 -13.66
N GLN A 14 10.66 11.37 -12.61
CA GLN A 14 11.06 12.66 -12.06
C GLN A 14 11.78 12.42 -10.74
N TRP A 15 12.94 13.05 -10.58
CA TRP A 15 13.73 12.98 -9.35
C TRP A 15 13.43 14.20 -8.49
N ASP A 16 13.25 13.98 -7.18
CA ASP A 16 13.22 15.07 -6.21
C ASP A 16 14.62 15.41 -5.68
N ASP A 17 14.68 16.36 -4.74
CA ASP A 17 15.92 16.83 -4.12
C ASP A 17 16.51 15.81 -3.13
N LEU A 18 15.77 14.74 -2.80
CA LEU A 18 16.20 13.62 -1.95
C LEU A 18 16.62 12.39 -2.78
N ASP A 19 16.77 12.57 -4.09
CA ASP A 19 17.09 11.51 -5.05
C ASP A 19 16.05 10.37 -5.07
N PHE A 20 14.80 10.65 -4.70
CA PHE A 20 13.69 9.71 -4.93
C PHE A 20 13.10 9.94 -6.31
N ALA A 21 12.84 8.84 -7.02
CA ALA A 21 12.23 8.88 -8.34
C ALA A 21 10.72 8.66 -8.23
N THR A 22 9.96 9.37 -9.06
CA THR A 22 8.52 9.18 -9.22
C THR A 22 8.17 8.88 -10.67
N LEU A 23 7.22 7.97 -10.89
CA LEU A 23 6.72 7.61 -12.21
C LEU A 23 5.22 7.34 -12.14
N THR A 24 4.42 7.95 -13.01
CA THR A 24 3.00 7.58 -13.15
C THR A 24 2.84 6.41 -14.11
N VAL A 25 2.10 5.39 -13.69
CA VAL A 25 1.75 4.20 -14.48
C VAL A 25 0.25 3.93 -14.44
N ASP A 26 -0.31 3.34 -15.50
CA ASP A 26 -1.72 2.95 -15.52
C ASP A 26 -1.91 1.59 -14.85
N SER A 27 -2.58 1.55 -13.70
CA SER A 27 -2.84 0.31 -12.97
C SER A 27 -4.10 -0.38 -13.50
N ALA A 28 -3.94 -1.60 -14.04
CA ALA A 28 -5.09 -2.43 -14.42
C ALA A 28 -5.91 -2.87 -13.21
N LEU A 29 -5.25 -3.15 -12.08
CA LEU A 29 -5.88 -3.49 -10.79
C LEU A 29 -6.88 -2.41 -10.34
N LEU A 30 -6.46 -1.14 -10.37
CA LEU A 30 -7.24 -0.04 -9.81
C LEU A 30 -8.04 0.74 -10.86
N GLY A 31 -7.81 0.47 -12.15
CA GLY A 31 -8.49 1.14 -13.26
C GLY A 31 -8.17 2.63 -13.39
N GLN A 32 -7.05 3.08 -12.80
CA GLN A 32 -6.64 4.48 -12.77
C GLN A 32 -5.10 4.62 -12.79
N PRO A 33 -4.58 5.80 -13.16
CA PRO A 33 -3.16 6.10 -13.01
C PRO A 33 -2.74 6.07 -11.55
N VAL A 34 -1.56 5.53 -11.28
CA VAL A 34 -0.94 5.43 -9.96
C VAL A 34 0.45 6.05 -10.03
N THR A 35 0.74 6.92 -9.08
CA THR A 35 2.11 7.41 -8.87
C THR A 35 2.92 6.33 -8.15
N VAL A 36 4.01 5.90 -8.76
CA VAL A 36 5.00 5.00 -8.16
C VAL A 36 6.14 5.84 -7.61
N ARG A 37 6.58 5.55 -6.38
CA ARG A 37 7.74 6.14 -5.73
C ARG A 37 8.83 5.09 -5.58
N PHE A 38 10.01 5.37 -6.11
CA PHE A 38 11.20 4.55 -5.96
C PHE A 38 12.09 5.20 -4.90
N LEU A 39 12.45 4.41 -3.89
CA LEU A 39 13.07 4.90 -2.67
C LEU A 39 14.42 4.21 -2.46
N PRO A 40 15.47 4.66 -3.19
CA PRO A 40 16.83 4.16 -2.99
C PRO A 40 17.29 4.42 -1.56
N ALA A 41 18.25 3.64 -1.06
CA ALA A 41 18.92 3.97 0.20
C ALA A 41 19.61 5.33 0.06
N PHE A 42 19.69 6.04 1.18
CA PHE A 42 20.05 7.45 1.26
C PHE A 42 21.38 7.79 0.54
N ASP A 43 22.36 6.89 0.58
CA ASP A 43 23.70 7.12 0.01
C ASP A 43 23.89 6.49 -1.38
N SER A 44 22.86 5.84 -1.94
CA SER A 44 22.91 5.22 -3.27
C SER A 44 22.77 6.24 -4.41
N GLY A 45 22.29 7.45 -4.10
CA GLY A 45 21.99 8.52 -5.07
C GLY A 45 20.84 8.17 -6.01
N ARG A 46 20.78 8.84 -7.17
CA ARG A 46 19.74 8.63 -8.19
C ARG A 46 19.90 7.28 -8.91
N VAL A 47 19.35 6.23 -8.33
CA VAL A 47 19.39 4.87 -8.87
C VAL A 47 18.02 4.23 -8.92
N ILE A 48 17.81 3.43 -9.96
CA ILE A 48 16.68 2.49 -10.07
C ILE A 48 17.31 1.10 -10.11
N THR A 49 17.12 0.28 -9.08
CA THR A 49 17.75 -1.05 -9.01
C THR A 49 16.97 -2.09 -9.83
N ALA A 50 17.60 -3.24 -10.13
CA ALA A 50 16.91 -4.34 -10.80
C ALA A 50 15.72 -4.86 -9.97
N GLN A 51 15.84 -4.84 -8.64
CA GLN A 51 14.74 -5.20 -7.73
C GLN A 51 13.57 -4.24 -7.85
N MET A 52 13.83 -2.93 -7.89
CA MET A 52 12.77 -1.93 -8.08
C MET A 52 12.01 -2.15 -9.40
N VAL A 53 12.72 -2.49 -10.47
CA VAL A 53 12.12 -2.84 -11.76
C VAL A 53 11.25 -4.09 -11.64
N ALA A 54 11.72 -5.12 -10.93
CA ALA A 54 10.97 -6.35 -10.72
C ALA A 54 9.67 -6.10 -9.92
N VAL A 55 9.75 -5.35 -8.81
CA VAL A 55 8.57 -4.99 -8.00
C VAL A 55 7.55 -4.18 -8.81
N LEU A 56 8.00 -3.21 -9.62
CA LEU A 56 7.10 -2.47 -10.49
C LEU A 56 6.38 -3.42 -11.46
N ASN A 57 7.11 -4.35 -12.07
CA ASN A 57 6.52 -5.31 -13.01
C ASN A 57 5.53 -6.26 -12.31
N ASP A 58 5.82 -6.69 -11.09
CA ASP A 58 4.92 -7.48 -10.26
C ASP A 58 3.60 -6.71 -9.97
N PHE A 59 3.69 -5.41 -9.69
CA PHE A 59 2.53 -4.53 -9.53
C PHE A 59 1.76 -4.34 -10.85
N MET A 60 2.45 -4.10 -11.96
CA MET A 60 1.84 -3.91 -13.28
C MET A 60 1.17 -5.18 -13.82
N ALA A 61 1.55 -6.36 -13.32
CA ALA A 61 0.93 -7.64 -13.65
C ALA A 61 -0.37 -7.90 -12.89
N GLN A 62 -0.68 -7.14 -11.82
CA GLN A 62 -1.93 -7.27 -11.08
C GLN A 62 -3.14 -6.94 -11.97
N THR A 63 -4.23 -7.67 -11.77
CA THR A 63 -5.45 -7.55 -12.58
C THR A 63 -6.64 -7.14 -11.72
N PRO A 64 -7.77 -6.70 -12.32
CA PRO A 64 -8.99 -6.41 -11.56
C PRO A 64 -9.49 -7.57 -10.68
N ALA A 65 -9.05 -8.81 -10.94
CA ALA A 65 -9.40 -9.97 -10.10
C ALA A 65 -8.84 -9.88 -8.67
N GLU A 66 -7.79 -9.08 -8.44
CA GLU A 66 -7.17 -8.88 -7.12
C GLU A 66 -7.85 -7.73 -6.33
N LEU A 67 -8.73 -6.96 -6.97
CA LEU A 67 -9.42 -5.84 -6.31
C LEU A 67 -10.23 -6.28 -5.07
N PRO A 68 -10.94 -7.42 -5.05
CA PRO A 68 -11.57 -7.91 -3.82
C PRO A 68 -10.57 -8.12 -2.67
N ARG A 69 -9.32 -8.52 -2.95
CA ARG A 69 -8.29 -8.68 -1.91
C ARG A 69 -7.86 -7.34 -1.34
N VAL A 70 -7.68 -6.31 -2.19
CA VAL A 70 -7.41 -4.92 -1.75
C VAL A 70 -8.50 -4.44 -0.79
N LYS A 71 -9.77 -4.59 -1.19
CA LYS A 71 -10.92 -4.16 -0.39
C LYS A 71 -10.98 -4.89 0.95
N GLN A 72 -10.75 -6.20 0.94
CA GLN A 72 -10.75 -7.00 2.16
C GLN A 72 -9.64 -6.58 3.12
N LEU A 73 -8.42 -6.34 2.63
CA LEU A 73 -7.30 -5.92 3.47
C LEU A 73 -7.55 -4.55 4.14
N LEU A 74 -8.08 -3.59 3.39
CA LEU A 74 -8.48 -2.29 3.96
C LEU A 74 -9.60 -2.42 4.99
N TRP A 75 -10.52 -3.35 4.76
CA TRP A 75 -11.58 -3.63 5.71
C TRP A 75 -11.06 -4.26 6.99
N ASP A 76 -10.18 -5.25 6.89
CA ASP A 76 -9.58 -5.92 8.05
C ASP A 76 -8.81 -4.92 8.93
N ASP A 77 -8.06 -4.00 8.30
CA ASP A 77 -7.40 -2.87 8.96
C ASP A 77 -8.40 -1.93 9.64
N CYS A 78 -9.45 -1.51 8.93
CA CYS A 78 -10.53 -0.68 9.47
C CYS A 78 -11.21 -1.32 10.69
N GLN A 79 -11.48 -2.62 10.65
CA GLN A 79 -12.07 -3.32 11.78
C GLN A 79 -11.12 -3.35 12.98
N ALA A 80 -9.82 -3.61 12.74
CA ALA A 80 -8.82 -3.58 13.79
C ALA A 80 -8.73 -2.19 14.44
N ASP A 81 -8.73 -1.12 13.67
CA ASP A 81 -8.73 0.25 14.19
C ASP A 81 -10.01 0.57 14.95
N PHE A 82 -11.17 0.18 14.43
CA PHE A 82 -12.46 0.39 15.11
C PHE A 82 -12.57 -0.35 16.44
N ASP A 83 -11.85 -1.46 16.60
CA ASP A 83 -11.82 -2.22 17.85
C ASP A 83 -10.82 -1.63 18.87
N ASN A 84 -9.76 -0.95 18.41
CA ASN A 84 -8.63 -0.55 19.26
C ASN A 84 -8.53 0.96 19.50
N ILE A 85 -9.12 1.80 18.65
CA ILE A 85 -8.97 3.25 18.70
C ILE A 85 -10.26 3.89 19.22
N ASP A 86 -10.12 4.74 20.24
CA ASP A 86 -11.18 5.64 20.68
C ASP A 86 -11.07 6.97 19.93
N TYR A 87 -12.02 7.21 19.03
CA TYR A 87 -12.13 8.44 18.24
C TYR A 87 -12.88 9.56 18.97
N GLY A 88 -13.22 9.38 20.25
CA GLY A 88 -13.89 10.39 21.08
C GLY A 88 -15.39 10.54 20.82
N VAL A 89 -16.00 9.62 20.07
CA VAL A 89 -17.41 9.64 19.73
C VAL A 89 -18.22 9.03 20.87
N GLN A 90 -19.29 9.71 21.29
CA GLN A 90 -20.11 9.25 22.40
C GLN A 90 -20.99 8.04 21.99
N PRO A 91 -20.99 6.94 22.77
CA PRO A 91 -21.86 5.81 22.50
C PRO A 91 -23.32 6.14 22.77
N GLY A 92 -24.18 5.73 21.85
CA GLY A 92 -25.62 5.64 22.05
C GLY A 92 -25.99 4.50 23.01
N LYS A 93 -27.26 4.44 23.39
CA LYS A 93 -27.75 3.43 24.34
C LYS A 93 -27.60 2.01 23.77
N GLY A 94 -26.66 1.24 24.32
CA GLY A 94 -26.44 -0.15 23.95
C GLY A 94 -25.54 -0.36 22.73
N GLU A 95 -24.93 0.70 22.19
CA GLU A 95 -23.92 0.58 21.13
C GLU A 95 -22.62 0.01 21.71
N THR A 96 -21.97 -0.90 20.97
CA THR A 96 -20.58 -1.28 21.23
C THR A 96 -19.62 -0.22 20.70
N HIS A 97 -18.38 -0.24 21.18
CA HIS A 97 -17.32 0.66 20.69
C HIS A 97 -17.17 0.62 19.16
N GLN A 98 -17.11 -0.58 18.60
CA GLN A 98 -17.03 -0.80 17.17
C GLN A 98 -18.25 -0.23 16.41
N GLN A 99 -19.47 -0.40 16.94
CA GLN A 99 -20.68 0.14 16.32
C GLN A 99 -20.70 1.67 16.28
N VAL A 100 -20.15 2.31 17.32
CA VAL A 100 -20.00 3.78 17.35
C VAL A 100 -19.09 4.25 16.24
N ASN A 101 -17.93 3.59 16.06
CA ASN A 101 -16.97 3.94 15.02
C ASN A 101 -17.54 3.67 13.62
N GLN A 102 -18.19 2.52 13.40
CA GLN A 102 -18.89 2.22 12.14
C GLN A 102 -19.92 3.29 11.79
N ARG A 103 -20.69 3.77 12.77
CA ARG A 103 -21.66 4.86 12.59
C ARG A 103 -20.99 6.20 12.30
N GLU A 104 -19.93 6.55 13.01
CA GLU A 104 -19.22 7.82 12.80
C GLU A 104 -18.65 7.92 11.39
N PHE A 105 -17.94 6.88 10.96
CA PHE A 105 -17.27 6.89 9.66
C PHE A 105 -18.20 6.45 8.52
N GLY A 106 -19.34 5.82 8.83
CA GLY A 106 -20.27 5.28 7.84
C GLY A 106 -19.66 4.12 7.04
N ILE A 107 -18.92 3.24 7.71
CA ILE A 107 -18.22 2.10 7.09
C ILE A 107 -18.77 0.80 7.67
N TYR A 108 -19.39 -0.01 6.82
CA TYR A 108 -20.03 -1.27 7.22
C TYR A 108 -19.61 -2.47 6.38
N SER A 109 -18.72 -2.26 5.41
CA SER A 109 -18.29 -3.28 4.47
C SER A 109 -16.92 -2.96 3.85
N ALA A 110 -16.34 -3.95 3.18
CA ALA A 110 -15.11 -3.77 2.42
C ALA A 110 -15.24 -2.80 1.23
N GLU A 111 -16.44 -2.67 0.67
CA GLU A 111 -16.72 -1.67 -0.36
C GLU A 111 -16.67 -0.25 0.22
N ASP A 112 -17.26 -0.04 1.39
CA ASP A 112 -17.24 1.26 2.07
C ASP A 112 -15.82 1.66 2.47
N ALA A 113 -15.05 0.71 3.02
CA ALA A 113 -13.67 0.94 3.45
C ALA A 113 -12.78 1.34 2.27
N TYR A 114 -12.94 0.67 1.11
CA TYR A 114 -12.23 1.05 -0.11
C TYR A 114 -12.70 2.40 -0.66
N ALA A 115 -14.02 2.66 -0.68
CA ALA A 115 -14.56 3.93 -1.17
C ALA A 115 -14.11 5.14 -0.32
N LYS A 116 -13.79 4.91 0.96
CA LYS A 116 -13.29 5.91 1.92
C LYS A 116 -11.77 5.86 2.11
N SER A 117 -11.07 5.15 1.21
CA SER A 117 -9.61 5.07 1.16
C SER A 117 -9.10 5.69 -0.12
N ASN A 118 -8.38 6.81 -0.03
CA ASN A 118 -7.74 7.40 -1.19
C ASN A 118 -6.35 6.80 -1.39
N LEU A 119 -6.10 6.16 -2.53
CA LEU A 119 -4.72 5.77 -2.88
C LEU A 119 -3.86 7.03 -3.07
N LYS A 120 -2.69 7.06 -2.42
CA LYS A 120 -1.70 8.12 -2.60
C LYS A 120 -0.65 7.73 -3.63
N HIS A 121 -0.02 6.57 -3.43
CA HIS A 121 1.04 6.09 -4.30
C HIS A 121 1.32 4.60 -4.06
N PHE A 122 2.10 4.01 -4.96
CA PHE A 122 2.74 2.73 -4.75
C PHE A 122 4.23 2.97 -4.44
N SER A 123 4.71 2.54 -3.29
CA SER A 123 6.10 2.73 -2.86
C SER A 123 6.91 1.46 -3.07
N ILE A 124 8.10 1.64 -3.62
CA ILE A 124 9.08 0.58 -3.89
C ILE A 124 10.39 0.96 -3.19
N PRO A 125 10.70 0.36 -2.04
CA PRO A 125 11.96 0.56 -1.35
C PRO A 125 13.12 -0.08 -2.14
N GLU A 126 14.35 0.35 -1.85
CA GLU A 126 15.53 -0.46 -2.16
C GLU A 126 15.48 -1.80 -1.40
N GLU A 127 16.21 -2.78 -1.92
CA GLU A 127 16.42 -4.06 -1.26
C GLU A 127 16.97 -3.84 0.16
N GLU A 128 16.24 -4.30 1.17
CA GLU A 128 16.79 -4.38 2.53
C GLU A 128 17.65 -5.64 2.64
N PRO A 129 18.93 -5.52 3.09
CA PRO A 129 19.80 -6.66 3.24
C PRO A 129 19.19 -7.75 4.14
N GLY A 130 19.08 -8.96 3.60
CA GLY A 130 18.62 -10.14 4.35
C GLY A 130 17.15 -10.49 4.17
N LEU A 131 16.37 -9.70 3.43
CA LEU A 131 15.03 -10.10 3.00
C LEU A 131 15.12 -11.09 1.82
N ARG A 132 14.28 -12.13 1.84
CA ARG A 132 14.25 -13.15 0.77
C ARG A 132 13.29 -12.79 -0.36
N HIS A 133 12.30 -11.97 -0.04
CA HIS A 133 11.23 -11.62 -0.97
C HIS A 133 11.36 -10.17 -1.45
N ARG A 134 10.72 -9.89 -2.58
CA ARG A 134 10.60 -8.52 -3.10
C ARG A 134 9.36 -7.86 -2.54
N TYR A 135 9.50 -6.63 -2.04
CA TYR A 135 8.41 -5.91 -1.41
C TYR A 135 8.06 -4.59 -2.11
N GLY A 136 6.79 -4.24 -2.03
CA GLY A 136 6.27 -2.91 -2.31
C GLY A 136 5.03 -2.64 -1.46
N ALA A 137 4.58 -1.39 -1.39
CA ALA A 137 3.45 -0.99 -0.57
C ALA A 137 2.48 -0.09 -1.36
N LEU A 138 1.20 -0.42 -1.37
CA LEU A 138 0.17 0.53 -1.82
C LEU A 138 -0.25 1.38 -0.62
N ASP A 139 0.08 2.66 -0.66
CA ASP A 139 -0.18 3.57 0.45
C ASP A 139 -1.52 4.29 0.24
N PHE A 140 -2.44 4.09 1.18
CA PHE A 140 -3.75 4.71 1.24
C PHE A 140 -3.83 5.73 2.38
N GLU A 141 -4.67 6.73 2.18
CA GLU A 141 -5.14 7.65 3.23
C GLU A 141 -6.62 7.36 3.48
N PRO A 142 -6.93 6.44 4.41
CA PRO A 142 -8.29 6.16 4.83
C PRO A 142 -8.82 7.23 5.78
N GLU A 143 -10.14 7.44 5.79
CA GLU A 143 -10.77 8.38 6.73
C GLU A 143 -10.62 7.96 8.21
N TRP A 144 -10.45 6.67 8.50
CA TRP A 144 -10.36 6.15 9.88
C TRP A 144 -8.93 6.15 10.45
N ALA A 145 -7.89 6.03 9.61
CA ALA A 145 -6.51 5.95 10.09
C ALA A 145 -5.75 7.23 9.71
N GLY A 146 -5.63 8.16 10.68
CA GLY A 146 -4.90 9.43 10.50
C GLY A 146 -3.41 9.26 10.18
N HIS A 147 -2.87 8.04 10.29
CA HIS A 147 -1.49 7.69 9.97
C HIS A 147 -1.34 7.06 8.56
N GLY A 148 -2.45 6.81 7.86
CA GLY A 148 -2.44 6.06 6.61
C GLY A 148 -2.61 4.55 6.82
N CYS A 149 -2.77 3.83 5.72
CA CYS A 149 -2.79 2.37 5.67
C CYS A 149 -1.98 1.90 4.45
N SER A 150 -1.01 1.01 4.65
CA SER A 150 -0.18 0.44 3.60
C SER A 150 -0.61 -1.00 3.33
N LEU A 151 -0.96 -1.33 2.09
CA LEU A 151 -1.12 -2.72 1.68
C LEU A 151 0.19 -3.29 1.17
N ILE A 152 0.67 -4.35 1.83
CA ILE A 152 1.97 -4.94 1.56
C ILE A 152 1.88 -5.94 0.42
N MET A 153 2.70 -5.74 -0.59
CA MET A 153 2.89 -6.65 -1.70
C MET A 153 4.22 -7.40 -1.53
N GLN A 154 4.18 -8.73 -1.54
CA GLN A 154 5.33 -9.62 -1.45
C GLN A 154 5.36 -10.52 -2.70
N ASP A 155 6.41 -10.43 -3.52
CA ASP A 155 6.55 -11.17 -4.78
C ASP A 155 5.29 -11.11 -5.68
N GLY A 156 4.67 -9.94 -5.77
CA GLY A 156 3.46 -9.72 -6.56
C GLY A 156 2.16 -10.22 -5.91
N ARG A 157 2.15 -10.51 -4.60
CA ARG A 157 0.93 -10.90 -3.87
C ARG A 157 0.63 -9.93 -2.75
N LEU A 158 -0.63 -9.52 -2.61
CA LEU A 158 -1.10 -8.67 -1.51
C LEU A 158 -1.35 -9.49 -0.24
N ILE A 159 -0.47 -9.36 0.74
CA ILE A 159 -0.42 -10.27 1.90
C ILE A 159 -1.05 -9.67 3.17
N ALA A 160 -0.93 -8.36 3.37
CA ALA A 160 -1.33 -7.72 4.62
C ALA A 160 -1.69 -6.24 4.41
N ALA A 161 -2.42 -5.68 5.38
CA ALA A 161 -2.51 -4.25 5.62
C ALA A 161 -1.68 -3.90 6.86
N TYR A 162 -1.11 -2.69 6.89
CA TYR A 162 -0.28 -2.25 8.01
C TYR A 162 -0.31 -0.73 8.17
N SER A 163 -0.35 -0.25 9.41
CA SER A 163 -0.68 1.14 9.76
C SER A 163 0.49 2.01 10.23
N ASN A 164 1.74 1.53 10.26
CA ASN A 164 2.94 2.39 10.30
C ASN A 164 4.17 1.65 9.75
N ASP A 165 5.23 2.34 9.36
CA ASP A 165 6.60 1.84 9.09
C ASP A 165 6.77 0.53 8.29
N TRP A 166 7.42 0.61 7.13
CA TRP A 166 7.70 -0.52 6.23
C TRP A 166 8.75 -1.51 6.75
N TYR A 167 8.53 -2.11 7.91
CA TYR A 167 9.36 -3.17 8.46
C TYR A 167 8.99 -4.51 7.80
N PHE A 168 9.48 -4.76 6.58
CA PHE A 168 9.12 -5.96 5.83
C PHE A 168 9.63 -7.28 6.44
N SER A 169 10.67 -7.21 7.27
CA SER A 169 11.24 -8.38 7.95
C SER A 169 10.22 -9.20 8.75
N GLN A 170 9.13 -8.60 9.21
CA GLN A 170 8.04 -9.31 9.91
C GLN A 170 7.28 -10.30 9.02
N TYR A 171 7.35 -10.15 7.69
CA TYR A 171 6.70 -11.02 6.71
C TYR A 171 7.63 -12.13 6.19
N GLU A 172 8.88 -12.15 6.63
CA GLU A 172 9.83 -13.21 6.28
C GLU A 172 9.59 -14.49 7.10
N SER A 173 8.93 -14.41 8.26
CA SER A 173 8.74 -15.57 9.16
C SER A 173 7.39 -16.30 8.99
N ALA A 174 6.56 -15.89 8.05
CA ALA A 174 5.38 -16.66 7.69
C ALA A 174 5.84 -17.87 6.85
N GLU A 175 6.10 -19.00 7.52
CA GLU A 175 6.41 -20.28 6.88
C GLU A 175 5.31 -20.66 5.87
N GLU A 176 5.73 -21.16 4.70
CA GLU A 176 4.91 -21.66 3.59
C GLU A 176 3.93 -22.77 3.99
#